data_AF-A0A7V9NQX2-F1
#
_entry.id   AF-A0A7V9NQX2-F1
#
_cell.length_a   1.000
_cell.length_b   1.000
_cell.length_c   1.000
_cell.angle_alpha   90.00
_cell.angle_beta   90.00
_cell.angle_gamma   90.00
#
_symmetry.space_group_name_H-M   'P 1'
#
loop_
_entity.id
_entity.type
_entity.pdbx_description
1 polymer ?
#
loop_
_entity_poly.entity_id
_entity_poly.type
_entity_poly.pdbx_seq_one_letter_code
_entity_poly.pdbx_strand_id
1 'polypeptide(L)' 'MACPFCSGYEIDRLYVASGNLDSCECLTCGALWDEERGSGAYLGRGVRSSVLAPRSE' A
#
# COMPACT_ATOMS: atom_id res chain seq x y z
N MET A 1 6.37 9.22 -2.07
CA MET A 1 7.36 8.15 -1.78
C MET A 1 7.62 7.38 -3.07
N ALA A 2 8.81 6.81 -3.27
CA ALA A 2 9.06 5.93 -4.42
C ALA A 2 8.55 4.51 -4.12
N CYS A 3 8.21 3.74 -5.15
CA CYS A 3 7.83 2.34 -4.99
C CYS A 3 8.97 1.59 -4.27
N PRO A 4 8.71 0.91 -3.15
CA PRO A 4 9.75 0.25 -2.37
C PRO A 4 10.38 -0.96 -3.10
N PHE A 5 9.78 -1.40 -4.22
CA PHE A 5 10.21 -2.58 -4.96
C PHE A 5 10.99 -2.27 -6.24
N CYS A 6 10.67 -1.17 -6.95
CA CYS A 6 11.32 -0.82 -8.22
C CYS A 6 11.85 0.61 -8.26
N SER A 7 11.66 1.39 -7.20
CA SER A 7 12.03 2.82 -7.12
C SER A 7 11.34 3.74 -8.14
N GLY A 8 10.31 3.27 -8.85
CA GLY A 8 9.44 4.09 -9.70
C GLY A 8 8.57 5.04 -8.89
N TYR A 9 8.08 6.11 -9.52
CA TYR A 9 7.30 7.18 -8.84
C TYR A 9 5.83 7.25 -9.27
N GLU A 10 5.44 6.48 -10.28
CA GLU A 10 4.05 6.39 -10.73
C GLU A 10 3.30 5.45 -9.78
N ILE A 11 2.63 6.04 -8.79
CA ILE A 11 1.94 5.31 -7.71
C ILE A 11 0.52 5.84 -7.61
N ASP A 12 -0.45 4.95 -7.82
CA ASP A 12 -1.84 5.21 -7.49
C ASP A 12 -2.11 4.89 -6.02
N ARG A 13 -2.98 5.68 -5.38
CA ARG A 13 -3.24 5.62 -3.94
C ARG A 13 -4.73 5.69 -3.66
N LEU A 14 -5.23 4.66 -2.98
CA LEU A 14 -6.60 4.59 -2.50
C LEU A 14 -6.63 4.67 -0.97
N TYR A 15 -7.29 5.69 -0.43
CA TYR A 15 -7.52 5.77 1.00
C TYR A 15 -8.63 4.78 1.43
N VAL A 16 -8.31 3.89 2.36
CA VAL A 16 -9.26 2.94 2.96
C VAL A 16 -9.59 3.37 4.38
N ALA A 17 -10.74 4.03 4.54
CA ALA A 17 -11.15 4.62 5.80
C ALA A 17 -11.33 3.59 6.94
N SER A 18 -11.82 2.39 6.63
CA SER A 18 -12.05 1.32 7.63
C SER A 18 -10.78 0.79 8.27
N GLY A 19 -9.64 0.83 7.57
CA GLY A 19 -8.32 0.46 8.10
C GLY A 19 -7.44 1.65 8.44
N ASN A 20 -7.93 2.88 8.21
CA ASN A 20 -7.17 4.13 8.26
C ASN A 20 -5.78 4.04 7.59
N LEU A 21 -5.73 3.51 6.38
CA LEU A 21 -4.50 3.25 5.61
C LEU A 21 -4.65 3.69 4.17
N ASP A 22 -3.52 3.86 3.48
CA ASP A 22 -3.45 4.10 2.05
C ASP A 22 -3.00 2.83 1.32
N SER A 23 -3.85 2.28 0.46
CA SER A 23 -3.50 1.15 -0.40
C SER A 23 -2.88 1.67 -1.70
N CYS A 24 -1.68 1.21 -2.01
CA CYS A 24 -0.83 1.72 -3.07
C CYS A 24 -0.64 0.70 -4.19
N GLU A 25 -0.68 1.16 -5.44
CA GLU A 25 -0.30 0.38 -6.63
C GLU A 25 0.78 1.14 -7.42
N CYS A 26 1.91 0.48 -7.70
CA CYS A 26 2.92 1.05 -8.61
C CYS A 26 2.54 0.75 -10.06
N LEU A 27 2.30 1.78 -10.85
CA LEU A 27 1.94 1.65 -12.27
C LEU A 27 3.14 1.20 -13.13
N THR A 28 4.37 1.33 -12.64
CA THR A 28 5.58 0.90 -13.34
C THR A 28 5.84 -0.61 -13.24
N CYS A 29 5.70 -1.21 -12.04
CA CYS A 29 6.02 -2.63 -11.82
C CYS A 29 4.82 -3.49 -11.38
N GLY A 30 3.66 -2.90 -11.17
CA GLY A 30 2.44 -3.57 -10.70
C GLY A 30 2.49 -4.02 -9.24
N ALA A 31 3.49 -3.59 -8.46
CA ALA A 31 3.57 -3.94 -7.05
C ALA A 31 2.47 -3.24 -6.25
N LEU A 32 1.95 -3.96 -5.26
CA LEU A 32 0.90 -3.51 -4.35
C LEU A 32 1.44 -3.51 -2.92
N TRP A 33 1.08 -2.51 -2.12
CA TRP A 33 1.41 -2.44 -0.70
C TRP A 33 0.49 -1.47 0.04
N ASP A 34 0.44 -1.58 1.36
CA ASP A 34 -0.32 -0.65 2.21
C ASP A 34 0.64 0.26 3.00
N GLU A 35 0.24 1.50 3.22
CA GLU A 35 0.94 2.50 4.03
C GLU A 35 0.03 3.02 5.16
N GLU A 36 0.63 3.38 6.31
CA GLU A 36 -0.08 4.11 7.36
C GLU A 36 -0.45 5.50 6.83
N ARG A 37 -1.72 5.87 7.01
CA ARG A 37 -2.19 7.18 6.59
C ARG A 37 -1.47 8.30 7.35
N GLY A 38 -0.95 9.27 6.60
CA GLY A 38 -0.32 10.48 7.11
C GLY A 38 1.20 10.37 7.24
N SER A 39 1.71 9.25 7.77
CA SER A 39 3.16 9.02 7.84
C SER A 39 3.74 8.39 6.55
N GLY A 40 2.92 7.64 5.81
CA GLY A 40 3.37 6.85 4.67
C GLY A 40 4.22 5.65 5.07
N ALA A 41 4.19 5.24 6.34
CA ALA A 41 4.96 4.10 6.83
C ALA A 41 4.46 2.81 6.17
N TYR A 42 5.37 2.04 5.57
CA TYR A 42 5.04 0.76 4.94
C TYR A 42 4.47 -0.23 5.96
N LEU A 43 3.27 -0.76 5.70
CA LEU A 43 2.56 -1.70 6.56
C LEU A 43 2.68 -3.14 6.08
N GLY A 44 2.78 -3.36 4.78
CA GLY A 44 2.86 -4.71 4.24
C GLY A 44 2.73 -4.79 2.73
N ARG A 45 3.16 -5.92 2.17
CA ARG A 45 3.07 -6.19 0.73
C ARG A 45 1.66 -6.66 0.42
N GLY A 46 1.01 -6.01 -0.54
CA GLY A 46 -0.27 -6.43 -1.07
C GLY A 46 -0.11 -7.51 -2.15
N VAL A 47 -1.11 -8.36 -2.28
CA VAL A 47 -1.33 -9.20 -3.47
C VAL A 47 -2.71 -8.87 -4.03
N ARG A 48 -2.96 -9.07 -5.33
CA ARG A 48 -4.26 -8.78 -5.96
C ARG A 48 -5.46 -9.46 -5.28
N SER A 49 -5.21 -10.55 -4.55
CA SER A 49 -6.21 -11.30 -3.78
C SER A 49 -6.34 -10.86 -2.31
N SER A 50 -5.57 -9.89 -1.83
CA SER A 50 -5.64 -9.42 -0.44
C SER A 50 -5.86 -7.92 -0.39
N VAL A 51 -7.05 -7.52 0.05
CA VAL A 51 -7.27 -6.19 0.61
C VAL A 51 -7.83 -6.41 2.02
N LEU A 52 -6.90 -6.27 2.98
CA LEU A 52 -7.01 -6.09 4.43
C LEU A 52 -7.37 -7.28 5.35
N ALA A 53 -6.50 -7.57 6.33
CA ALA A 53 -6.86 -8.29 7.55
C ALA A 53 -6.13 -7.72 8.79
N PRO A 54 -6.84 -7.13 9.76
CA PRO A 54 -6.33 -6.94 11.12
C PRO A 54 -6.84 -8.03 12.10
N ARG A 55 -5.92 -8.85 12.66
CA ARG A 55 -5.65 -9.09 14.11
C ARG A 55 -4.91 -10.42 14.39
N SER A 56 -3.87 -10.35 15.22
CA SER A 56 -3.51 -11.38 16.19
C SER A 56 -3.16 -10.69 17.52
N GLU A 57 -3.97 -11.00 18.53
CA GLU A 57 -4.05 -10.47 19.91
C GLU A 57 -4.38 -8.98 20.12
#